data_AF-A0A2Z6RHT6-F1
#
_entry.id   AF-A0A2Z6RHT6-F1
#
_cell.length_a   1.000
_cell.length_b   1.000
_cell.length_c   1.000
_cell.angle_alpha   90.00
_cell.angle_beta   90.00
_cell.angle_gamma   90.00
#
_symmetry.space_group_name_H-M   'P 1'
#
loop_
_entity.id
_entity.type
_entity.pdbx_description
1 polymer ?
#
loop_
_entity_poly.entity_id
_entity_poly.type
_entity_poly.pdbx_seq_one_letter_code
_entity_poly.pdbx_strand_id
1 'polypeptide(L)'
;MGNDNSRNIEDLESRLNKKFSTNPFQSDVFEELSYEIARQRKIIKMPWIPYKNFKDVRYINKDGYINYSARLKSKPKRIKDIKIVLKELINSEDMTQDELKLTAAEFEYSDEKNLTEILGVSQNPLTLNYVIVVDFLFSGNL
;
A
#
# COMPACT_ATOMS: atom_id res chain seq x y z
N MET A 1 -46.00 20.94 37.00
CA MET A 1 -45.10 19.78 37.12
C MET A 1 -44.43 19.57 35.77
N GLY A 2 -43.22 20.08 35.61
CA GLY A 2 -42.47 19.98 34.35
C GLY A 2 -41.09 20.59 34.53
N ASN A 3 -40.10 20.01 33.87
CA ASN A 3 -38.68 20.41 33.84
C ASN A 3 -37.79 20.02 35.03
N ASP A 4 -37.73 18.71 35.34
CA ASP A 4 -36.53 18.13 35.97
C ASP A 4 -35.74 17.20 35.01
N ASN A 5 -36.40 16.65 33.98
CA ASN A 5 -35.74 15.81 32.98
C ASN A 5 -34.87 16.59 31.97
N SER A 6 -35.20 17.84 31.65
CA SER A 6 -34.47 18.64 30.67
C SER A 6 -33.07 19.04 31.13
N ARG A 7 -32.92 19.44 32.40
CA ARG A 7 -31.59 19.73 32.98
C ARG A 7 -30.65 18.53 32.99
N ASN A 8 -31.22 17.33 33.17
CA ASN A 8 -30.45 16.09 33.21
C ASN A 8 -29.99 15.66 31.81
N ILE A 9 -30.81 15.93 30.78
CA ILE A 9 -30.44 15.70 29.38
C ILE A 9 -29.34 16.68 28.95
N GLU A 10 -29.45 17.97 29.29
CA GLU A 10 -28.42 18.97 28.97
C GLU A 10 -27.07 18.66 29.65
N ASP A 11 -27.08 18.18 30.90
CA ASP A 11 -25.87 17.70 31.59
C ASP A 11 -25.25 16.47 30.89
N LEU A 12 -26.10 15.51 30.49
CA LEU A 12 -25.67 14.32 29.75
C LEU A 12 -25.07 14.68 28.39
N GLU A 13 -25.72 15.56 27.62
CA GLU A 13 -25.22 16.03 26.32
C GLU A 13 -23.89 16.78 26.48
N SER A 14 -23.76 17.63 27.49
CA SER A 14 -22.51 18.33 27.82
C SER A 14 -21.38 17.35 28.16
N ARG A 15 -21.66 16.31 28.96
CA ARG A 15 -20.70 15.26 29.32
C ARG A 15 -20.32 14.38 28.14
N LEU A 16 -21.28 14.06 27.26
CA LEU A 16 -21.04 13.30 26.03
C LEU A 16 -20.18 14.11 25.06
N ASN A 17 -20.53 15.36 24.80
CA ASN A 17 -19.76 16.24 23.93
C ASN A 17 -18.36 16.48 24.49
N LYS A 18 -18.17 16.61 25.80
CA LYS A 18 -16.82 16.70 26.40
C LYS A 18 -16.00 15.41 26.23
N LYS A 19 -16.65 14.25 26.30
CA LYS A 19 -15.98 12.94 26.22
C LYS A 19 -15.68 12.52 24.77
N PHE A 20 -16.51 12.94 23.82
CA PHE A 20 -16.43 12.61 22.40
C PHE A 20 -16.18 13.83 21.51
N SER A 21 -15.71 14.95 22.09
CA SER A 21 -15.30 16.14 21.35
C SER A 21 -14.13 15.75 20.45
N THR A 22 -14.44 15.40 19.21
CA THR A 22 -13.43 15.10 18.21
C THR A 22 -12.66 16.40 17.94
N ASN A 23 -11.36 16.38 18.18
CA ASN A 23 -10.47 17.39 17.61
C ASN A 23 -10.57 17.22 16.08
N PRO A 24 -10.82 18.27 15.28
CA PRO A 24 -10.91 18.15 13.82
C PRO A 24 -9.62 17.63 13.14
N PHE A 25 -8.55 17.44 13.91
CA PHE A 25 -7.26 16.88 13.48
C PHE A 25 -6.99 15.45 13.97
N GLN A 26 -7.92 14.83 14.71
CA GLN A 26 -7.74 13.46 15.20
C GLN A 26 -8.55 12.53 14.29
N SER A 27 -7.86 11.69 13.50
CA SER A 27 -8.50 10.64 12.72
C SER A 27 -9.39 9.79 13.64
N ASP A 28 -10.57 9.41 13.16
CA ASP A 28 -11.44 8.52 13.92
C ASP A 28 -10.68 7.21 14.17
N VAL A 29 -10.66 6.74 15.42
CA VAL A 29 -10.01 5.48 15.80
C VAL A 29 -10.54 4.32 14.94
N PHE A 30 -11.80 4.38 14.50
CA PHE A 30 -12.37 3.39 13.57
C PHE A 30 -11.77 3.47 12.16
N GLU A 31 -11.39 4.65 11.70
CA GLU A 31 -10.73 4.86 10.40
C GLU A 31 -9.32 4.30 10.42
N GLU A 32 -8.55 4.60 11.48
CA GLU A 32 -7.19 4.08 11.69
C GLU A 32 -7.17 2.54 11.76
N LEU A 33 -8.11 1.95 12.51
CA LEU A 33 -8.25 0.49 12.58
C LEU A 33 -8.66 -0.13 11.24
N SER A 34 -9.56 0.52 10.50
CA SER A 34 -10.00 0.05 9.18
C SER A 34 -8.84 0.07 8.18
N TYR A 35 -8.01 1.12 8.25
CA TYR A 35 -6.81 1.26 7.45
C TYR A 35 -5.79 0.16 7.75
N GLU A 36 -5.48 -0.10 9.02
CA GLU A 36 -4.53 -1.16 9.41
C GLU A 36 -5.05 -2.56 9.00
N ILE A 37 -6.35 -2.83 9.14
CA ILE A 37 -6.96 -4.09 8.66
C ILE A 37 -6.81 -4.24 7.15
N ALA A 38 -7.03 -3.16 6.38
CA ALA A 38 -6.88 -3.19 4.92
C ALA A 38 -5.41 -3.47 4.53
N ARG A 39 -4.46 -2.81 5.18
CA ARG A 39 -3.02 -2.99 5.00
C ARG A 39 -2.59 -4.43 5.27
N GLN A 40 -2.98 -5.00 6.41
CA GLN A 40 -2.66 -6.39 6.75
C GLN A 40 -3.27 -7.40 5.78
N ARG A 41 -4.52 -7.18 5.34
CA ARG A 41 -5.17 -8.03 4.34
C ARG A 41 -4.44 -8.00 2.99
N LYS A 42 -3.88 -6.85 2.60
CA LYS A 42 -3.09 -6.73 1.37
C LYS A 42 -1.75 -7.47 1.51
N ILE A 43 -1.04 -7.29 2.62
CA ILE A 43 0.21 -8.02 2.94
C ILE A 43 0.02 -9.53 2.80
N ILE A 44 -1.05 -10.08 3.35
CA ILE A 44 -1.37 -11.52 3.28
C ILE A 44 -1.60 -11.99 1.84
N LYS A 45 -2.21 -11.14 0.99
CA LYS A 45 -2.58 -11.48 -0.38
C LYS A 45 -1.50 -11.19 -1.42
N MET A 46 -0.41 -10.53 -1.03
CA MET A 46 0.67 -10.11 -1.94
C MET A 46 1.36 -11.34 -2.58
N PRO A 47 1.20 -11.57 -3.90
CA PRO A 47 1.73 -12.77 -4.53
C PRO A 47 3.23 -12.64 -4.83
N TRP A 48 3.93 -13.77 -4.77
CA TRP A 48 5.27 -13.90 -5.34
C TRP A 48 5.18 -14.07 -6.86
N ILE A 49 5.86 -13.20 -7.60
CA ILE A 49 5.92 -13.23 -9.05
C ILE A 49 7.32 -13.69 -9.46
N PRO A 50 7.48 -14.88 -10.07
CA PRO A 50 8.78 -15.32 -10.56
C PRO A 50 9.37 -14.32 -11.57
N TYR A 51 10.63 -13.90 -11.38
CA TYR A 51 11.27 -12.88 -12.22
C TYR A 51 11.26 -13.21 -13.73
N LYS A 52 11.32 -14.50 -14.07
CA LYS A 52 11.17 -15.01 -15.46
C LYS A 52 9.85 -14.66 -16.15
N ASN A 53 8.85 -14.19 -15.40
CA ASN A 53 7.56 -13.77 -15.94
C ASN A 53 7.61 -12.34 -16.50
N PHE A 54 8.67 -11.58 -16.22
CA PHE A 54 8.89 -10.26 -16.80
C PHE A 54 9.55 -10.37 -18.17
N LYS A 55 9.12 -9.51 -19.11
CA LYS A 55 9.71 -9.34 -20.44
C LYS A 55 10.14 -7.90 -20.63
N ASP A 56 11.08 -7.69 -21.54
CA ASP A 56 11.54 -6.37 -21.99
C ASP A 56 11.93 -5.46 -20.82
N VAL A 57 12.61 -6.02 -19.82
CA VAL A 57 13.09 -5.27 -18.67
C VAL A 57 14.10 -4.22 -19.16
N ARG A 58 13.78 -2.93 -18.95
CA ARG A 58 14.61 -1.79 -19.36
C ARG A 58 14.75 -0.82 -18.21
N TYR A 59 15.98 -0.43 -17.92
CA TYR A 59 16.29 0.58 -16.93
C TYR A 59 15.56 1.91 -17.24
N ILE A 60 15.05 2.56 -16.20
CA ILE A 60 14.43 3.90 -16.26
C ILE A 60 15.36 4.91 -15.61
N ASN A 61 15.55 4.80 -14.29
CA ASN A 61 16.32 5.74 -13.47
C ASN A 61 16.74 5.09 -12.13
N LYS A 62 17.44 5.86 -11.30
CA LYS A 62 17.78 5.50 -9.92
C LYS A 62 17.43 6.66 -8.99
N ASP A 63 16.53 6.43 -8.05
CA ASP A 63 15.94 7.47 -7.16
C ASP A 63 15.79 6.98 -5.70
N GLY A 64 16.77 6.21 -5.22
CA GLY A 64 16.67 5.44 -3.96
C GLY A 64 16.28 3.99 -4.22
N TYR A 65 15.62 3.73 -5.34
CA TYR A 65 15.42 2.42 -5.94
C TYR A 65 16.14 2.34 -7.28
N ILE A 66 16.30 1.13 -7.83
CA ILE A 66 16.60 0.99 -9.27
C ILE A 66 15.28 0.67 -9.96
N ASN A 67 14.83 1.55 -10.84
CA ASN A 67 13.54 1.42 -11.50
C ASN A 67 13.72 0.84 -12.91
N TYR A 68 12.91 -0.13 -13.27
CA TYR A 68 12.84 -0.68 -14.61
C TYR A 68 11.40 -0.70 -15.11
N SER A 69 11.23 -0.47 -16.41
CA SER A 69 9.98 -0.80 -17.10
C SER A 69 10.02 -2.27 -17.52
N ALA A 70 8.89 -2.94 -17.46
CA ALA A 70 8.75 -4.31 -17.95
C ALA A 70 7.32 -4.61 -18.41
N ARG A 71 7.17 -5.79 -19.03
CA ARG A 71 5.87 -6.40 -19.35
C ARG A 71 5.68 -7.66 -18.54
N LEU A 72 4.61 -7.73 -17.75
CA LEU A 72 4.22 -8.94 -17.02
C LEU A 72 3.44 -9.88 -17.94
N LYS A 73 3.92 -11.12 -18.08
CA LYS A 73 3.22 -12.18 -18.81
C LYS A 73 1.86 -12.47 -18.19
N SER A 74 0.78 -12.18 -18.93
CA SER A 74 -0.57 -12.60 -18.52
C SER A 74 -0.84 -14.07 -18.86
N LYS A 75 -1.53 -14.79 -17.97
CA LYS A 75 -2.11 -16.11 -18.24
C LYS A 75 -3.64 -15.97 -18.17
N PRO A 76 -4.44 -16.45 -19.16
CA PRO A 76 -4.10 -17.15 -20.41
C PRO A 76 -3.92 -16.19 -21.60
N LYS A 77 -3.42 -16.72 -22.74
CA LYS A 77 -2.99 -16.08 -24.01
C LYS A 77 -3.91 -15.01 -24.68
N ARG A 78 -5.06 -14.67 -24.09
CA ARG A 78 -6.05 -13.71 -24.63
C ARG A 78 -5.99 -12.32 -24.00
N ILE A 79 -5.23 -12.14 -22.93
CA ILE A 79 -5.05 -10.85 -22.26
C ILE A 79 -3.70 -10.27 -22.67
N LYS A 80 -3.66 -8.98 -23.02
CA LYS A 80 -2.42 -8.26 -23.34
C LYS A 80 -1.49 -8.31 -22.12
N ASP A 81 -0.18 -8.41 -22.37
CA ASP A 81 0.82 -8.27 -21.30
C ASP A 81 0.60 -6.93 -20.58
N ILE A 82 0.69 -6.93 -19.25
CA ILE A 82 0.47 -5.75 -18.42
C ILE A 82 1.78 -4.96 -18.37
N LYS A 83 1.73 -3.64 -18.62
CA LYS A 83 2.89 -2.77 -18.43
C LYS A 83 3.07 -2.54 -16.93
N ILE A 84 4.29 -2.71 -16.46
CA ILE A 84 4.62 -2.63 -15.05
C ILE A 84 5.92 -1.86 -14.84
N VAL A 85 6.11 -1.41 -13.61
CA VAL A 85 7.38 -0.90 -13.10
C VAL A 85 7.90 -1.86 -12.06
N LEU A 86 9.18 -2.22 -12.21
CA LEU A 86 9.94 -3.00 -11.25
C LEU A 86 10.75 -2.00 -10.42
N LYS A 87 10.43 -1.86 -9.14
CA LYS A 87 11.21 -1.06 -8.19
C LYS A 87 12.11 -2.00 -7.39
N GLU A 88 13.38 -2.06 -7.75
CA GLU A 88 14.38 -2.90 -7.06
C GLU A 88 14.90 -2.19 -5.81
N LEU A 89 14.79 -2.88 -4.67
CA LEU A 89 15.25 -2.42 -3.36
C LEU A 89 16.76 -2.67 -3.24
N ILE A 90 17.55 -1.62 -3.16
CA ILE A 90 19.02 -1.75 -3.13
C ILE A 90 19.47 -2.33 -1.78
N ASN A 91 20.38 -3.31 -1.80
CA ASN A 91 20.93 -4.00 -0.62
C ASN A 91 19.85 -4.71 0.21
N SER A 92 18.95 -5.41 -0.48
CA SER A 92 17.80 -6.09 0.15
C SER A 92 17.92 -7.61 0.16
N GLU A 93 19.05 -8.17 -0.25
CA GLU A 93 19.28 -9.61 -0.34
C GLU A 93 19.02 -10.36 0.97
N ASP A 94 19.27 -9.71 2.10
CA ASP A 94 19.11 -10.27 3.45
C ASP A 94 17.74 -9.95 4.09
N MET A 95 16.86 -9.22 3.40
CA MET A 95 15.53 -8.95 3.93
C MET A 95 14.70 -10.23 4.06
N THR A 96 13.95 -10.31 5.15
CA THR A 96 12.93 -11.34 5.30
C THR A 96 11.74 -11.06 4.37
N GLN A 97 10.98 -12.12 4.06
CA GLN A 97 9.77 -11.97 3.24
C GLN A 97 8.73 -11.05 3.90
N ASP A 98 8.68 -11.02 5.23
CA ASP A 98 7.73 -10.18 5.97
C ASP A 98 8.14 -8.70 5.93
N GLU A 99 9.43 -8.39 6.09
CA GLU A 99 9.96 -7.04 5.89
C GLU A 99 9.67 -6.53 4.47
N LEU A 100 9.92 -7.37 3.45
CA LEU A 100 9.62 -7.03 2.06
C LEU A 100 8.14 -6.68 1.85
N LYS A 101 7.23 -7.51 2.37
CA LYS A 101 5.79 -7.26 2.23
C LYS A 101 5.35 -6.02 2.99
N LEU A 102 5.95 -5.75 4.15
CA LEU A 102 5.69 -4.56 4.94
C LEU A 102 6.13 -3.30 4.18
N THR A 103 7.36 -3.29 3.65
CA THR A 103 7.89 -2.21 2.81
C THR A 103 7.03 -1.97 1.58
N ALA A 104 6.60 -3.03 0.90
CA ALA A 104 5.68 -2.92 -0.23
C ALA A 104 4.34 -2.31 0.20
N ALA A 105 3.73 -2.80 1.28
CA ALA A 105 2.47 -2.23 1.77
C ALA A 105 2.61 -0.74 2.12
N GLU A 106 3.69 -0.34 2.80
CA GLU A 106 3.98 1.08 3.09
C GLU A 106 4.12 1.93 1.83
N PHE A 107 4.75 1.39 0.79
CA PHE A 107 4.88 2.06 -0.50
C PHE A 107 3.52 2.39 -1.13
N GLU A 108 2.58 1.45 -1.12
CA GLU A 108 1.22 1.63 -1.67
C GLU A 108 0.42 2.73 -0.96
N TYR A 109 0.61 2.90 0.35
CA TYR A 109 -0.14 3.87 1.14
C TYR A 109 0.55 5.22 1.36
N SER A 110 1.87 5.31 1.12
CA SER A 110 2.61 6.57 1.24
C SER A 110 2.23 7.62 0.20
N ASP A 111 1.55 7.23 -0.87
CA ASP A 111 1.09 8.14 -1.93
C ASP A 111 -0.36 8.56 -1.66
N GLU A 112 -0.51 9.64 -0.87
CA GLU A 112 -1.81 10.23 -0.52
C GLU A 112 -2.62 10.70 -1.76
N LYS A 113 -1.99 10.79 -2.94
CA LYS A 113 -2.59 11.35 -4.16
C LYS A 113 -2.79 10.34 -5.28
N ASN A 114 -1.99 9.27 -5.35
CA ASN A 114 -2.20 8.18 -6.29
C ASN A 114 -2.18 6.83 -5.58
N LEU A 115 -3.24 6.04 -5.76
CA LEU A 115 -3.28 4.65 -5.32
C LEU A 115 -2.25 3.87 -6.14
N THR A 116 -1.02 3.75 -5.63
CA THR A 116 0.04 2.95 -6.24
C THR A 116 -0.38 1.48 -6.15
N GLU A 117 -0.88 0.89 -7.25
CA GLU A 117 -1.31 -0.50 -7.23
C GLU A 117 -0.10 -1.45 -7.27
N ILE A 118 0.15 -2.12 -6.15
CA ILE A 118 1.15 -3.19 -6.07
C ILE A 118 0.52 -4.51 -6.51
N LEU A 119 1.12 -5.10 -7.55
CA LEU A 119 0.70 -6.36 -8.15
C LEU A 119 1.36 -7.57 -7.48
N GLY A 120 2.50 -7.37 -6.82
CA GLY A 120 3.22 -8.41 -6.08
C GLY A 120 4.68 -8.06 -5.83
N VAL A 121 5.43 -9.08 -5.43
CA VAL A 121 6.88 -8.97 -5.15
C VAL A 121 7.67 -10.04 -5.90
N SER A 122 8.95 -9.77 -6.14
CA SER A 122 9.87 -10.65 -6.86
C SER A 122 11.28 -10.50 -6.31
N GLN A 123 12.25 -11.21 -6.89
CA GLN A 123 13.68 -11.06 -6.61
C GLN A 123 14.46 -11.07 -7.91
N ASN A 124 15.35 -10.10 -8.07
CA ASN A 124 16.24 -10.02 -9.21
C ASN A 124 17.30 -11.13 -9.08
N PRO A 125 17.38 -12.09 -10.03
CA PRO A 125 18.28 -13.24 -9.92
C PRO A 125 19.76 -12.88 -10.06
N LEU A 126 20.10 -11.67 -10.53
CA LEU A 126 21.48 -11.23 -10.71
C LEU A 126 22.02 -10.52 -9.47
N THR A 127 21.22 -9.61 -8.90
CA THR A 127 21.61 -8.79 -7.76
C THR A 127 21.16 -9.38 -6.43
N LEU A 128 20.24 -10.35 -6.45
CA LEU A 128 19.56 -10.94 -5.29
C LEU A 128 18.68 -9.97 -4.51
N ASN A 129 18.62 -8.70 -4.92
CA ASN A 129 17.70 -7.72 -4.38
C ASN A 129 16.25 -8.10 -4.65
N TYR A 130 15.38 -7.81 -3.69
CA TYR A 130 13.94 -7.88 -3.88
C TYR A 130 13.42 -6.73 -4.74
N VAL A 131 12.29 -6.99 -5.37
CA VAL A 131 11.64 -6.12 -6.34
C VAL A 131 10.17 -6.00 -6.01
N ILE A 132 9.68 -4.77 -5.87
CA ILE A 132 8.26 -4.46 -5.80
C ILE A 132 7.72 -4.30 -7.22
N VAL A 133 6.62 -4.98 -7.53
CA VAL A 133 5.98 -4.96 -8.85
C VAL A 133 4.78 -4.03 -8.82
N VAL A 134 4.87 -2.92 -9.52
CA VAL A 134 3.87 -1.85 -9.53
C VAL A 134 3.21 -1.78 -10.90
N ASP A 135 1.90 -1.60 -10.96
CA ASP A 135 1.20 -1.33 -12.23
C ASP A 135 1.64 0.03 -12.78
N PHE A 136 1.99 0.08 -14.08
CA PHE A 136 2.46 1.29 -14.74
C PHE A 136 1.42 2.42 -14.76
N LEU A 137 0.12 2.11 -14.76
CA LEU A 137 -0.93 3.13 -14.72
C LEU A 137 -0.92 3.94 -13.42
N PHE A 138 -0.35 3.37 -12.36
CA PHE A 138 -0.33 3.93 -11.02
C PHE A 138 1.08 4.26 -10.54
N SER A 139 2.09 4.16 -11.40
CA SER A 139 3.49 4.38 -11.01
C SER A 139 3.90 5.85 -10.94
N GLY A 140 2.96 6.80 -11.00
CA GLY A 140 3.22 8.24 -11.04
C GLY A 140 3.95 8.70 -12.32
N ASN A 141 4.42 9.95 -12.32
CA ASN A 141 5.32 10.46 -13.36
C ASN A 141 6.75 9.95 -13.09
N LEU A 142 7.05 8.75 -13.58
CA LEU A 142 8.42 8.22 -13.70
C LEU A 142 9.17 8.84 -14.89
#